data_AF-A0A6B2GWH4-F1
#
_entry.id   AF-A0A6B2GWH4-F1
#
_cell.length_a   1.000
_cell.length_b   1.000
_cell.length_c   1.000
_cell.angle_alpha   90.00
_cell.angle_beta   90.00
_cell.angle_gamma   90.00
#
_symmetry.space_group_name_H-M   'P 1'
#
loop_
_entity.id
_entity.type
_entity.pdbx_description
1 polymer ?
#
loop_
_entity_poly.entity_id
_entity_poly.type
_entity_poly.pdbx_seq_one_letter_code
_entity_poly.pdbx_strand_id
1 'polypeptide(L)'
;MNSVKLSTYYRLYAFSDYQSMQAGKRYLQRVVLAKALVEVQEKEVRTYLQRNNTGGYKNYLEPVFTNRTYFSADRSFISALQLLYKSNGYSARYIVVERL
;
A
#
# COMPACT_ATOMS: atom_id res chain seq x y z
N MET A 1 10.51 -6.72 7.57
CA MET A 1 9.54 -6.56 6.46
C MET A 1 9.14 -5.10 6.42
N ASN A 2 9.54 -4.35 5.38
CA ASN A 2 9.16 -2.93 5.31
C ASN A 2 7.66 -2.81 5.03
N SER A 3 7.10 -1.68 5.42
CA SER A 3 5.67 -1.42 5.29
C SER A 3 5.41 0.05 5.03
N VAL A 4 4.28 0.34 4.39
CA VAL A 4 3.81 1.71 4.20
C VAL A 4 2.46 1.87 4.85
N LYS A 5 2.32 2.86 5.72
CA LYS A 5 1.05 3.22 6.36
C LYS A 5 0.15 3.89 5.32
N LEU A 6 -0.91 3.22 4.86
CA LEU A 6 -1.88 3.74 3.88
C LEU A 6 -2.86 4.75 4.49
N SER A 7 -3.18 4.55 5.77
CA SER A 7 -4.03 5.45 6.56
C SER A 7 -3.80 5.19 8.04
N THR A 8 -4.56 5.85 8.91
CA THR A 8 -4.52 5.60 10.35
C THR A 8 -4.71 4.12 10.70
N TYR A 9 -5.53 3.39 9.93
CA TYR A 9 -5.96 2.03 10.24
C TYR A 9 -5.37 0.95 9.34
N TYR A 10 -4.67 1.31 8.26
CA TYR A 10 -4.24 0.34 7.26
C TYR A 10 -2.76 0.46 6.95
N ARG A 11 -2.11 -0.68 6.78
CA ARG A 11 -0.70 -0.82 6.44
C ARG A 11 -0.51 -1.78 5.28
N LEU A 12 0.30 -1.37 4.31
CA LEU A 12 0.63 -2.12 3.11
C LEU A 12 1.98 -2.81 3.27
N TYR A 13 2.01 -4.07 2.86
CA TYR A 13 3.20 -4.90 2.72
C TYR A 13 3.29 -5.42 1.29
N ALA A 14 4.52 -5.64 0.84
CA ALA A 14 4.86 -6.09 -0.50
C ALA A 14 5.75 -7.33 -0.42
N PHE A 15 5.57 -8.26 -1.35
CA PHE A 15 6.31 -9.52 -1.43
C PHE A 15 6.72 -9.84 -2.86
N SER A 16 7.92 -10.42 -3.00
CA SER A 16 8.51 -10.84 -4.27
C SER A 16 7.81 -12.04 -4.89
N ASP A 17 7.26 -12.93 -4.06
CA ASP A 17 6.69 -14.21 -4.46
C ASP A 17 5.61 -14.68 -3.46
N TYR A 18 4.88 -15.72 -3.87
CA TYR A 18 3.74 -16.23 -3.11
C TYR A 18 4.15 -16.87 -1.78
N GLN A 19 5.28 -17.57 -1.72
CA GLN A 19 5.74 -18.24 -0.51
C GLN A 19 6.11 -17.22 0.55
N SER A 20 6.86 -16.18 0.17
CA SER A 20 7.20 -15.03 1.00
C SER A 20 5.94 -14.32 1.52
N MET A 21 4.93 -14.14 0.66
CA MET A 21 3.64 -13.57 1.07
C MET A 21 2.93 -14.45 2.11
N GLN A 22 2.85 -15.77 1.89
CA GLN A 22 2.21 -16.69 2.84
C GLN A 22 2.95 -16.74 4.18
N ALA A 23 4.28 -16.75 4.16
CA ALA A 23 5.10 -16.69 5.36
C ALA A 23 4.88 -15.38 6.12
N GLY A 24 4.93 -14.24 5.42
CA GLY A 24 4.70 -12.92 6.01
C GLY A 24 3.31 -12.76 6.60
N LYS A 25 2.28 -13.27 5.91
CA LYS A 25 0.88 -13.22 6.34
C LYS A 25 0.66 -13.81 7.74
N ARG A 26 1.41 -14.85 8.12
CA ARG A 26 1.29 -15.51 9.44
C ARG A 26 1.67 -14.61 10.62
N TYR A 27 2.47 -13.57 10.36
CA TYR A 27 2.92 -12.63 11.38
C TYR A 27 2.04 -11.37 11.49
N LEU A 28 0.99 -11.27 10.66
CA LEU A 28 0.09 -10.13 10.63
C LEU A 28 -1.21 -10.46 11.36
N GLN A 29 -1.69 -9.52 12.18
CA GLN A 29 -2.83 -9.80 13.07
C GLN A 29 -4.16 -9.88 12.31
N ARG A 30 -4.41 -8.91 11.42
CA ARG A 30 -5.69 -8.79 10.71
C ARG A 30 -5.49 -8.44 9.25
N VAL A 31 -5.35 -9.48 8.45
CA VAL A 31 -5.20 -9.36 7.00
C VAL A 31 -6.57 -9.11 6.35
N VAL A 32 -6.71 -7.98 5.66
CA VAL A 32 -7.95 -7.58 4.97
C VAL A 32 -7.84 -7.71 3.45
N LEU A 33 -6.62 -7.74 2.90
CA LEU A 33 -6.37 -8.03 1.50
C LEU A 33 -5.05 -8.80 1.38
N ALA A 34 -5.03 -9.86 0.56
CA ALA A 34 -3.81 -10.60 0.23
C ALA A 34 -3.95 -11.23 -1.16
N LYS A 35 -3.35 -10.62 -2.18
CA LYS A 35 -3.54 -10.98 -3.60
C LYS A 35 -2.31 -10.69 -4.44
N ALA A 36 -2.26 -11.26 -5.65
CA ALA A 36 -1.30 -10.85 -6.66
C ALA A 36 -1.59 -9.40 -7.06
N LEU A 37 -0.54 -8.60 -7.26
CA LEU A 37 -0.68 -7.17 -7.57
C LEU A 37 -1.52 -6.93 -8.83
N VAL A 38 -1.37 -7.81 -9.83
CA VAL A 38 -2.09 -7.73 -11.11
C VAL A 38 -3.60 -7.96 -10.99
N GLU A 39 -4.06 -8.53 -9.88
CA GLU A 39 -5.48 -8.82 -9.62
C GLU A 39 -6.16 -7.71 -8.80
N VAL A 40 -5.39 -6.74 -8.28
CA VAL A 40 -5.87 -5.72 -7.36
C VAL A 40 -6.57 -4.62 -8.13
N GLN A 41 -7.83 -4.35 -7.79
CA GLN A 41 -8.62 -3.31 -8.44
C GLN A 41 -8.56 -1.99 -7.66
N GLU A 42 -8.67 -0.86 -8.36
CA GLU A 42 -8.71 0.47 -7.73
C GLU A 42 -9.81 0.57 -6.67
N LYS A 43 -10.99 0.03 -6.97
CA LYS A 43 -12.15 0.03 -6.05
C LYS A 43 -11.83 -0.65 -4.71
N GLU A 44 -11.00 -1.69 -4.71
CA GLU A 44 -10.59 -2.39 -3.48
C GLU A 44 -9.65 -1.49 -2.66
N VAL A 45 -8.60 -0.96 -3.29
CA VAL A 45 -7.56 -0.19 -2.58
C VAL A 45 -8.05 1.17 -2.10
N ARG A 46 -9.04 1.75 -2.78
CA ARG A 46 -9.63 3.04 -2.43
C ARG A 46 -10.11 3.10 -0.98
N THR A 47 -10.60 1.99 -0.44
CA THR A 47 -11.13 1.91 0.93
C THR A 47 -10.03 1.94 2.00
N TYR A 48 -8.77 1.64 1.64
CA TYR A 48 -7.64 1.57 2.57
C TYR A 48 -6.80 2.85 2.62
N LEU A 49 -6.93 3.70 1.60
CA LEU A 49 -6.15 4.92 1.43
C LEU A 49 -6.71 6.08 2.25
N GLN A 50 -5.82 6.91 2.77
CA GLN A 50 -6.19 8.16 3.42
C GLN A 50 -6.56 9.24 2.39
N ARG A 51 -7.78 9.78 2.56
CA ARG A 51 -8.18 11.05 1.94
C ARG A 51 -7.76 12.23 2.81
N ASN A 52 -7.34 13.31 2.19
CA ASN A 52 -7.11 14.58 2.86
C ASN A 52 -8.40 15.41 2.90
N ASN A 53 -8.39 16.50 3.66
CA ASN A 53 -9.55 17.39 3.83
C ASN A 53 -9.98 18.08 2.53
N THR A 54 -9.10 18.15 1.51
CA THR A 54 -9.41 18.74 0.20
C THR A 54 -9.92 17.70 -0.80
N GLY A 55 -10.19 16.46 -0.38
CA GLY A 55 -10.78 15.39 -1.20
C GLY A 55 -9.80 14.58 -2.05
N GLY A 56 -8.52 14.90 -2.02
CA GLY A 56 -7.44 14.15 -2.66
C GLY A 56 -6.90 13.01 -1.79
N TYR A 57 -6.08 12.15 -2.39
CA TYR A 57 -5.37 11.05 -1.75
C TYR A 57 -3.89 11.39 -1.56
N LYS A 58 -3.29 10.84 -0.49
CA LYS A 58 -1.89 11.05 -0.15
C LYS A 58 -0.94 10.64 -1.29
N ASN A 59 0.05 11.47 -1.60
CA ASN A 59 1.22 11.06 -2.37
C ASN A 59 2.30 10.52 -1.41
N TYR A 60 2.69 9.25 -1.54
CA TYR A 60 3.68 8.63 -0.64
C TYR A 60 5.12 8.86 -1.07
N LEU A 61 5.35 9.36 -2.28
CA LEU A 61 6.68 9.71 -2.76
C LEU A 61 7.09 11.14 -2.43
N GLU A 62 6.18 11.95 -1.90
CA GLU A 62 6.44 13.36 -1.66
C GLU A 62 7.22 13.62 -0.38
N PRO A 63 8.16 14.59 -0.42
CA PRO A 63 8.81 15.07 0.79
C PRO A 63 7.76 15.72 1.71
N VAL A 64 7.96 15.57 3.01
CA VAL A 64 7.04 15.95 4.11
C VAL A 64 6.53 17.41 4.03
N PHE A 65 7.19 18.27 3.26
CA PHE A 65 6.92 19.71 3.16
C PHE A 65 6.00 20.12 2.01
N THR A 66 5.68 19.23 1.07
CA THR A 66 4.73 19.52 -0.02
C THR A 66 3.49 18.65 0.15
N ASN A 67 2.37 19.26 0.51
CA ASN A 67 1.08 18.56 0.66
C ASN A 67 0.39 18.33 -0.70
N ARG A 68 1.10 17.88 -1.76
CA ARG A 68 0.38 17.60 -3.00
C ARG A 68 -0.30 16.24 -2.87
N THR A 69 -1.52 16.21 -3.37
CA THR A 69 -2.38 15.02 -3.33
C THR A 69 -2.80 14.63 -4.71
N TYR A 70 -2.99 13.34 -4.92
CA TYR A 70 -3.58 12.84 -6.15
C TYR A 70 -5.10 12.92 -6.06
N PHE A 71 -5.77 13.35 -7.14
CA PHE A 71 -7.22 13.26 -7.22
C PHE A 71 -7.71 11.81 -7.36
N SER A 72 -6.81 10.89 -7.72
CA SER A 72 -7.13 9.49 -8.03
C SER A 72 -6.51 8.51 -7.02
N ALA A 73 -7.26 7.47 -6.68
CA ALA A 73 -6.87 6.50 -5.65
C ALA A 73 -5.77 5.57 -6.17
N ASP A 74 -5.85 5.19 -7.45
CA ASP A 74 -4.85 4.43 -8.18
C ASP A 74 -3.44 5.04 -8.09
N ARG A 75 -3.28 6.35 -8.37
CA ARG A 75 -1.99 7.04 -8.35
C ARG A 75 -1.42 7.12 -6.95
N SER A 76 -2.27 7.36 -5.95
CA SER A 76 -1.89 7.29 -4.55
C SER A 76 -1.38 5.90 -4.18
N PHE A 77 -2.12 4.86 -4.53
CA PHE A 77 -1.71 3.47 -4.28
C PHE A 77 -0.40 3.11 -4.99
N ILE A 78 -0.23 3.50 -6.25
CA ILE A 78 1.01 3.31 -7.02
C ILE A 78 2.17 4.02 -6.33
N SER A 79 1.99 5.24 -5.84
CA SER A 79 3.06 5.94 -5.11
C SER A 79 3.45 5.24 -3.80
N ALA A 80 2.51 4.60 -3.11
CA ALA A 80 2.81 3.75 -1.96
C ALA A 80 3.64 2.51 -2.34
N LEU A 81 3.30 1.87 -3.46
CA LEU A 81 4.05 0.74 -3.99
C LEU A 81 5.47 1.14 -4.42
N GLN A 82 5.62 2.28 -5.11
CA GLN A 82 6.92 2.80 -5.51
C GLN A 82 7.81 3.10 -4.30
N LEU A 83 7.24 3.64 -3.22
CA LEU A 83 7.97 3.82 -1.95
C LEU A 83 8.42 2.47 -1.37
N LEU A 84 7.52 1.48 -1.35
CA LEU A 84 7.88 0.12 -0.90
C LEU A 84 8.97 -0.51 -1.76
N TYR A 85 8.95 -0.34 -3.09
CA TYR A 85 9.95 -0.94 -3.98
C TYR A 85 11.32 -0.34 -3.72
N LYS A 86 11.39 0.99 -3.53
CA LYS A 86 12.62 1.67 -3.12
C LYS A 86 13.15 1.15 -1.79
N SER A 87 12.26 0.88 -0.83
CA SER A 87 12.64 0.39 0.50
C SER A 87 13.00 -1.09 0.52
N ASN A 88 12.36 -1.92 -0.31
CA ASN A 88 12.53 -3.37 -0.34
C ASN A 88 13.64 -3.83 -1.29
N GLY A 89 13.99 -3.03 -2.29
CA GLY A 89 14.95 -3.41 -3.33
C GLY A 89 14.38 -4.37 -4.39
N TYR A 90 13.06 -4.59 -4.42
CA TYR A 90 12.39 -5.43 -5.41
C TYR A 90 10.98 -4.92 -5.74
N SER A 91 10.50 -5.28 -6.93
CA SER A 91 9.12 -5.06 -7.34
C SER A 91 8.18 -6.09 -6.70
N ALA A 92 7.07 -5.64 -6.13
CA ALA A 92 6.08 -6.54 -5.54
C ALA A 92 5.32 -7.32 -6.61
N ARG A 93 5.25 -8.64 -6.44
CA ARG A 93 4.30 -9.50 -7.18
C ARG A 93 3.03 -9.75 -6.38
N TYR A 94 3.14 -9.74 -5.07
CA TYR A 94 2.04 -9.94 -4.14
C TYR A 94 2.02 -8.82 -3.11
N ILE A 95 0.83 -8.48 -2.64
CA ILE A 95 0.63 -7.46 -1.62
C ILE A 95 -0.25 -8.00 -0.51
N VAL A 96 -0.05 -7.44 0.69
CA VAL A 96 -0.94 -7.68 1.83
C VAL A 96 -1.29 -6.35 2.48
N VAL A 97 -2.57 -6.14 2.77
CA VAL A 97 -3.04 -5.03 3.60
C VAL A 97 -3.45 -5.57 4.96
N GLU A 98 -2.86 -5.01 6.00
CA GLU A 98 -3.20 -5.26 7.40
C GLU A 98 -4.05 -4.12 7.93
N ARG A 99 -5.02 -4.46 8.79
CA ARG A 99 -5.74 -3.51 9.62
C ARG A 99 -5.09 -3.45 11.01
N LEU A 100 -4.68 -2.24 11.41
CA LEU A 100 -4.12 -1.91 12.72
C LEU A 100 -5.20 -1.76 13.79
#